data_AF-A0AA38JMR6-F1
#
_entry.id   AF-A0AA38JMR6-F1
#
_cell.length_a   1.000
_cell.length_b   1.000
_cell.length_c   1.000
_cell.angle_alpha   90.00
_cell.angle_beta   90.00
_cell.angle_gamma   90.00
#
_symmetry.space_group_name_H-M   'P 1'
#
loop_
_entity.id
_entity.type
_entity.pdbx_description
1 polymer ?
#
loop_
_entity_poly.entity_id
_entity_poly.type
_entity_poly.pdbx_seq_one_letter_code
_entity_poly.pdbx_strand_id
1 'polypeptide(L)'
;MVATPCAVPRLSSGSRLEIAGVVIAIIVAYFYLHRRRVHHLHHVRRLPNPPGPKPAPIIGNLFDIPREKESAAYNKMANDYGELTYLNVLGKSILVVNNYTTVQELFDKRSANYSDRYQAPMMELMGWSWNFGLMSYGSRWKMHRAMFHRQFQSSTVSVFWPTQLKEAHKLLRRILHNPKDLANHLRFNSAGIIMNVAYGIEIEDKDDHYITVAETALDGMAKAANPGAFLVDIFPILKYVPSWIPGADFQRKAAFWRKSVLEMRDAPFETVTKARKFGISTSSFASNLLADLELRRDLDEVALSKELETIRNCAGLAYAGTESIASSLSSFMLAMMLYPEVQEKARQELDAVVGLERLPDFSDRGTLPYIDAVVKEVFRWNPVAPLGLPHMTTKDDEFKGYHIPAGTLVLGNSW
;
A
#
# COMPACT_ATOMS: atom_id res chain seq x y z
N MET A 1 2.68 32.77 54.24
CA MET A 1 1.51 32.70 53.35
C MET A 1 1.56 31.37 52.61
N VAL A 2 0.71 30.44 53.01
CA VAL A 2 0.58 29.12 52.37
C VAL A 2 -0.55 29.23 51.36
N ALA A 3 -0.26 28.97 50.08
CA ALA A 3 -1.27 29.00 49.02
C ALA A 3 -1.96 27.63 48.93
N THR A 4 -3.28 27.64 49.05
CA THR A 4 -4.19 26.51 48.85
C THR A 4 -4.33 26.15 47.36
N PRO A 5 -4.48 24.87 46.98
CA PRO A 5 -4.72 24.49 45.59
C PRO A 5 -6.22 24.63 45.23
N CYS A 6 -6.50 25.30 44.11
CA CYS A 6 -7.83 25.37 43.50
C CYS A 6 -8.34 23.98 43.09
N ALA A 7 -9.51 23.59 43.61
CA ALA A 7 -10.23 22.38 43.22
C ALA A 7 -10.86 22.56 41.84
N VAL A 8 -10.57 21.64 40.91
CA VAL A 8 -11.28 21.51 39.63
C VAL A 8 -12.65 20.86 39.89
N PRO A 9 -13.78 21.44 39.46
CA PRO A 9 -15.09 20.88 39.74
C PRO A 9 -15.30 19.56 38.97
N ARG A 10 -15.57 18.47 39.70
CA ARG A 10 -15.99 17.18 39.11
C ARG A 10 -17.46 17.29 38.69
N LEU A 11 -17.70 17.31 37.38
CA LEU A 11 -19.04 17.17 36.79
C LEU A 11 -19.71 15.88 37.29
N SER A 12 -20.95 15.99 37.78
CA SER A 12 -21.76 14.88 38.30
C SER A 12 -22.08 13.86 37.19
N SER A 13 -22.28 12.59 37.56
CA SER A 13 -22.57 11.50 36.60
C SER A 13 -23.78 11.78 35.70
N GLY A 14 -24.79 12.50 36.20
CA GLY A 14 -25.97 12.91 35.42
C GLY A 14 -25.64 13.88 34.27
N SER A 15 -24.79 14.88 34.52
CA SER A 15 -24.39 15.86 33.49
C SER A 15 -23.62 15.23 32.33
N ARG A 16 -22.88 14.13 32.56
CA ARG A 16 -22.14 13.40 31.51
C ARG A 16 -23.07 12.63 30.58
N LEU A 17 -24.16 12.07 31.12
CA LEU A 17 -25.16 11.33 30.35
C LEU A 17 -26.00 12.26 29.47
N GLU A 18 -26.37 13.44 29.98
CA GLU A 18 -27.08 14.46 29.21
C GLU A 18 -26.23 15.02 28.07
N ILE A 19 -24.96 15.33 28.34
CA ILE A 19 -24.02 15.77 27.29
C ILE A 19 -23.83 14.67 26.23
N ALA A 20 -23.70 13.41 26.63
CA ALA A 20 -23.62 12.29 25.69
C ALA A 20 -24.89 12.16 24.84
N GLY A 21 -26.08 12.33 25.42
CA GLY A 21 -27.35 12.30 24.71
C GLY A 21 -27.48 13.41 23.67
N VAL A 22 -27.07 14.64 24.02
CA VAL A 22 -27.08 15.79 23.09
C VAL A 22 -26.07 15.57 21.95
N VAL A 23 -24.87 15.06 22.23
CA VAL A 23 -23.87 14.76 21.20
C VAL A 23 -24.38 13.68 20.25
N ILE A 24 -25.00 12.61 20.77
CA ILE A 24 -25.61 11.56 19.93
C ILE A 24 -26.73 12.15 19.06
N ALA A 25 -27.60 13.00 19.62
CA ALA A 25 -28.67 13.63 18.87
C ALA A 25 -28.15 14.54 17.75
N ILE A 26 -27.09 15.31 17.99
CA ILE A 26 -26.42 16.15 16.98
C ILE A 26 -25.79 15.28 15.88
N ILE A 27 -25.13 14.18 16.24
CA ILE A 27 -24.55 13.25 15.27
C ILE A 27 -25.64 12.63 14.41
N VAL A 28 -26.72 12.13 15.02
CA VAL A 28 -27.87 11.55 14.29
C VAL A 28 -28.53 12.60 13.40
N ALA A 29 -28.72 13.82 13.87
CA ALA A 29 -29.28 14.92 13.09
C ALA A 29 -28.36 15.30 11.92
N TYR A 30 -27.06 15.40 12.13
CA TYR A 30 -26.06 15.64 11.08
C TYR A 30 -26.13 14.55 10.01
N PHE A 31 -26.13 13.28 10.41
CA PHE A 31 -26.23 12.16 9.46
C PHE A 31 -27.57 12.12 8.73
N TYR A 32 -28.67 12.42 9.42
CA TYR A 32 -30.00 12.48 8.81
C TYR A 32 -30.10 13.62 7.78
N LEU A 33 -29.60 14.80 8.13
CA LEU A 33 -29.57 15.97 7.24
C LEU A 33 -28.59 15.78 6.09
N HIS A 34 -27.42 15.20 6.34
CA HIS A 34 -26.45 14.87 5.30
C HIS A 34 -27.02 13.82 4.34
N ARG A 35 -27.66 12.76 4.85
CA ARG A 35 -28.36 11.76 4.03
C ARG A 35 -29.50 12.39 3.23
N ARG A 36 -30.29 13.30 3.81
CA ARG A 36 -31.33 14.04 3.07
C ARG A 36 -30.73 14.91 1.97
N ARG A 37 -29.62 15.60 2.23
CA ARG A 37 -28.93 16.42 1.23
C ARG A 37 -28.35 15.57 0.11
N VAL A 38 -27.69 14.46 0.44
CA VAL A 38 -27.18 13.48 -0.52
C VAL A 38 -28.32 12.88 -1.33
N HIS A 39 -29.41 12.46 -0.68
CA HIS A 39 -30.61 11.94 -1.35
C HIS A 39 -31.30 12.99 -2.23
N HIS A 40 -31.33 14.26 -1.82
CA HIS A 40 -31.89 15.34 -2.63
C HIS A 40 -31.00 15.68 -3.82
N LEU A 41 -29.67 15.65 -3.67
CA LEU A 41 -28.74 15.79 -4.80
C LEU A 41 -28.86 14.62 -5.78
N HIS A 42 -29.07 13.40 -5.28
CA HIS A 42 -29.35 12.23 -6.11
C HIS A 42 -30.71 12.34 -6.83
N HIS A 43 -31.75 12.93 -6.21
CA HIS A 43 -33.07 13.08 -6.83
C HIS A 43 -33.09 14.06 -8.02
N VAL A 44 -32.06 14.90 -8.18
CA VAL A 44 -31.86 15.74 -9.38
C VAL A 44 -31.29 14.92 -10.55
N ARG A 45 -30.71 13.74 -10.28
CA ARG A 45 -30.12 12.85 -11.30
C ARG A 45 -31.01 11.63 -11.56
N ARG A 46 -31.19 11.30 -12.83
CA ARG A 46 -32.15 10.28 -13.29
C ARG A 46 -31.65 8.83 -13.17
N LEU A 47 -30.36 8.61 -12.92
CA LEU A 47 -29.77 7.27 -12.91
C LEU A 47 -29.57 6.72 -11.48
N PRO A 48 -29.84 5.42 -11.26
CA PRO A 48 -29.60 4.77 -9.98
C PRO A 48 -28.10 4.57 -9.70
N ASN A 49 -27.75 4.32 -8.45
CA ASN A 49 -26.41 3.82 -8.10
C ASN A 49 -26.23 2.37 -8.62
N PRO A 50 -24.98 1.89 -8.78
CA PRO A 50 -24.73 0.49 -9.11
C PRO A 50 -25.32 -0.46 -8.05
N PRO A 51 -25.57 -1.73 -8.41
CA PRO A 51 -26.20 -2.69 -7.51
C PRO A 51 -25.30 -3.05 -6.32
N GLY A 52 -25.90 -3.47 -5.21
CA GLY A 52 -25.19 -3.88 -4.01
C GLY A 52 -26.14 -4.18 -2.84
N PRO A 53 -25.60 -4.64 -1.70
CA PRO A 53 -26.37 -4.90 -0.50
C PRO A 53 -27.20 -3.69 -0.07
N LYS A 54 -28.43 -3.92 0.37
CA LYS A 54 -29.34 -2.84 0.76
C LYS A 54 -28.79 -2.12 2.00
N PRO A 55 -28.47 -0.81 1.92
CA PRO A 55 -27.85 -0.10 3.03
C PRO A 55 -28.83 0.09 4.18
N ALA A 56 -28.37 -0.14 5.42
CA ALA A 56 -29.13 0.16 6.61
C ALA A 56 -29.36 1.68 6.78
N PRO A 57 -30.40 2.10 7.54
CA PRO A 57 -30.57 3.49 7.92
C PRO A 57 -29.33 4.03 8.65
N ILE A 58 -28.90 5.24 8.30
CA ILE A 58 -27.76 5.99 8.89
C ILE A 58 -26.37 5.36 8.62
N ILE A 59 -26.13 4.12 9.00
CA ILE A 59 -24.82 3.47 8.95
C ILE A 59 -24.45 2.90 7.57
N GLY A 60 -25.45 2.69 6.71
CA GLY A 60 -25.27 2.11 5.39
C GLY A 60 -24.87 0.63 5.44
N ASN A 61 -23.82 0.26 4.71
CA ASN A 61 -23.29 -1.08 4.53
C ASN A 61 -22.11 -1.41 5.46
N LEU A 62 -22.00 -0.72 6.60
CA LEU A 62 -20.88 -0.90 7.55
C LEU A 62 -20.72 -2.37 8.00
N PHE A 63 -21.82 -3.10 8.16
CA PHE A 63 -21.79 -4.51 8.54
C PHE A 63 -21.70 -5.47 7.35
N ASP A 64 -21.84 -4.97 6.13
CA ASP A 64 -21.64 -5.75 4.90
C ASP A 64 -20.16 -5.74 4.47
N ILE A 65 -19.34 -4.81 4.96
CA ILE A 65 -17.90 -4.81 4.66
C ILE A 65 -17.25 -6.07 5.25
N PRO A 66 -16.57 -6.89 4.42
CA PRO A 66 -15.82 -8.04 4.91
C PRO A 66 -14.69 -7.60 5.84
N ARG A 67 -14.53 -8.28 6.98
CA ARG A 67 -13.40 -8.05 7.92
C ARG A 67 -12.27 -9.07 7.78
N GLU A 68 -12.56 -10.18 7.13
CA GLU A 68 -11.65 -11.29 6.90
C GLU A 68 -11.87 -11.82 5.49
N LYS A 69 -10.80 -12.33 4.86
CA LYS A 69 -10.83 -12.93 3.52
C LYS A 69 -11.57 -12.04 2.51
N GLU A 70 -11.21 -10.75 2.49
CA GLU A 70 -11.96 -9.70 1.79
C GLU A 70 -12.22 -10.05 0.32
N SER A 71 -11.20 -10.52 -0.40
CA SER A 71 -11.31 -10.87 -1.82
C SER A 71 -12.34 -11.97 -2.07
N ALA A 72 -12.37 -13.01 -1.23
CA ALA A 72 -13.34 -14.08 -1.35
C ALA A 72 -14.77 -13.59 -1.05
N ALA A 73 -14.91 -12.72 -0.07
CA ALA A 73 -16.20 -12.12 0.27
C ALA A 73 -16.71 -11.15 -0.81
N TYR A 74 -15.83 -10.32 -1.38
CA TYR A 74 -16.19 -9.46 -2.51
C TYR A 74 -16.49 -10.25 -3.78
N ASN A 75 -15.79 -11.37 -4.03
CA ASN A 75 -16.15 -12.26 -5.14
C ASN A 75 -17.53 -12.92 -4.92
N LYS A 76 -17.87 -13.28 -3.68
CA LYS A 76 -19.23 -13.74 -3.37
C LYS A 76 -20.26 -12.65 -3.67
N MET A 77 -20.00 -11.40 -3.27
CA MET A 77 -20.86 -10.28 -3.63
C MET A 77 -20.91 -10.04 -5.15
N ALA A 78 -19.82 -10.30 -5.88
CA ALA A 78 -19.80 -10.21 -7.33
C ALA A 78 -20.76 -11.22 -7.97
N ASN A 79 -20.90 -12.42 -7.41
CA ASN A 79 -21.89 -13.40 -7.87
C ASN A 79 -23.33 -12.93 -7.61
N ASP A 80 -23.57 -12.23 -6.49
CA ASP A 80 -24.90 -11.77 -6.09
C ASP A 80 -25.34 -10.48 -6.82
N TYR A 81 -24.41 -9.56 -7.08
CA TYR A 81 -24.70 -8.21 -7.59
C TYR A 81 -24.10 -7.91 -8.98
N GLY A 82 -23.22 -8.79 -9.48
CA GLY A 82 -22.59 -8.69 -10.78
C GLY A 82 -21.23 -7.97 -10.78
N GLU A 83 -20.88 -7.41 -11.94
CA GLU A 83 -19.57 -6.82 -12.20
C GLU A 83 -19.24 -5.55 -11.40
N LEU A 84 -20.28 -4.86 -10.89
CA LEU A 84 -20.16 -3.67 -10.07
C LEU A 84 -20.88 -3.93 -8.75
N THR A 85 -20.15 -3.90 -7.64
CA THR A 85 -20.73 -3.97 -6.29
C THR A 85 -20.57 -2.63 -5.61
N TYR A 86 -21.68 -1.96 -5.31
CA TYR A 86 -21.71 -0.66 -4.67
C TYR A 86 -22.07 -0.78 -3.18
N LEU A 87 -21.31 -0.09 -2.34
CA LEU A 87 -21.51 -0.01 -0.91
C LEU A 87 -21.48 1.46 -0.48
N ASN A 88 -22.28 1.80 0.53
CA ASN A 88 -22.23 3.11 1.17
C ASN A 88 -21.98 2.94 2.65
N VAL A 89 -20.89 3.49 3.18
CA VAL A 89 -20.53 3.32 4.59
C VAL A 89 -20.45 4.69 5.23
N LEU A 90 -21.39 5.01 6.11
CA LEU A 90 -21.48 6.31 6.78
C LEU A 90 -21.36 7.51 5.80
N GLY A 91 -21.97 7.38 4.61
CA GLY A 91 -21.95 8.42 3.57
C GLY A 91 -20.79 8.32 2.58
N LYS A 92 -19.81 7.43 2.78
CA LYS A 92 -18.73 7.17 1.83
C LYS A 92 -19.13 6.10 0.82
N SER A 93 -19.07 6.44 -0.46
CA SER A 93 -19.30 5.53 -1.57
C SER A 93 -18.08 4.64 -1.81
N ILE A 94 -18.30 3.34 -1.93
CA ILE A 94 -17.29 2.33 -2.31
C ILE A 94 -17.86 1.55 -3.49
N LEU A 95 -17.06 1.38 -4.53
CA LEU A 95 -17.38 0.62 -5.72
C LEU A 95 -16.33 -0.47 -5.91
N VAL A 96 -16.74 -1.72 -5.89
CA VAL A 96 -15.87 -2.87 -6.20
C VAL A 96 -16.15 -3.29 -7.64
N VAL A 97 -15.08 -3.39 -8.43
CA VAL A 97 -15.13 -3.77 -9.84
C VAL A 97 -14.61 -5.20 -9.98
N ASN A 98 -15.49 -6.11 -10.40
CA ASN A 98 -15.23 -7.55 -10.41
C ASN A 98 -15.11 -8.14 -11.83
N ASN A 99 -14.94 -7.30 -12.85
CA ASN A 99 -14.85 -7.74 -14.24
C ASN A 99 -13.68 -7.08 -14.96
N TYR A 100 -12.88 -7.88 -15.68
CA TYR A 100 -11.70 -7.42 -16.40
C TYR A 100 -12.00 -6.29 -17.42
N THR A 101 -13.04 -6.45 -18.24
CA THR A 101 -13.36 -5.44 -19.28
C THR A 101 -13.82 -4.13 -18.65
N THR A 102 -14.54 -4.20 -17.53
CA THR A 102 -14.93 -3.02 -16.76
C THR A 102 -13.73 -2.39 -16.05
N VAL A 103 -12.76 -3.17 -15.55
CA VAL A 103 -11.49 -2.63 -15.04
C VAL A 103 -10.75 -1.86 -16.13
N GLN A 104 -10.61 -2.41 -17.34
CA GLN A 104 -9.95 -1.70 -18.45
C GLN A 104 -10.70 -0.40 -18.80
N GLU A 105 -12.02 -0.43 -18.83
CA GLU A 105 -12.80 0.76 -19.17
C GLU A 105 -12.66 1.86 -18.11
N LEU A 106 -12.74 1.53 -16.82
CA LEU A 106 -12.69 2.52 -15.75
C LEU A 106 -11.26 2.97 -15.41
N PHE A 107 -10.32 2.03 -15.26
CA PHE A 107 -8.98 2.34 -14.77
C PHE A 107 -8.00 2.75 -15.87
N ASP A 108 -8.19 2.30 -17.11
CA ASP A 108 -7.30 2.65 -18.24
C ASP A 108 -7.93 3.75 -19.11
N LYS A 109 -9.04 3.45 -19.80
CA LYS A 109 -9.66 4.41 -20.73
C LYS A 109 -10.19 5.66 -20.03
N ARG A 110 -10.68 5.53 -18.81
CA ARG A 110 -11.15 6.64 -17.96
C ARG A 110 -10.17 6.99 -16.84
N SER A 111 -8.90 6.60 -16.95
CA SER A 111 -7.85 6.81 -15.94
C SER A 111 -7.80 8.24 -15.38
N ALA A 112 -8.04 9.26 -16.19
CA ALA A 112 -8.07 10.65 -15.73
C ALA A 112 -9.07 10.93 -14.60
N ASN A 113 -10.19 10.19 -14.54
CA ASN A 113 -11.17 10.32 -13.47
C ASN A 113 -10.92 9.33 -12.32
N TYR A 114 -10.37 8.15 -12.61
CA TYR A 114 -10.23 7.03 -11.65
C TYR A 114 -8.82 6.85 -11.09
N SER A 115 -7.87 7.74 -11.34
CA SER A 115 -6.47 7.60 -10.88
C SER A 115 -6.16 8.31 -9.56
N ASP A 116 -7.11 9.03 -8.97
CA ASP A 116 -6.89 9.73 -7.71
C ASP A 116 -6.86 8.75 -6.52
N ARG A 117 -6.35 9.21 -5.38
CA ARG A 117 -6.20 8.43 -4.16
C ARG A 117 -6.87 9.12 -2.99
N TYR A 118 -7.52 8.33 -2.16
CA TYR A 118 -8.05 8.83 -0.90
C TYR A 118 -6.92 9.00 0.11
N GLN A 119 -6.71 10.25 0.55
CA GLN A 119 -5.76 10.57 1.60
C GLN A 119 -6.38 10.22 2.96
N ALA A 120 -6.27 8.96 3.36
CA ALA A 120 -6.74 8.47 4.64
C ALA A 120 -6.03 9.24 5.79
N PRO A 121 -6.76 9.98 6.65
CA PRO A 121 -6.22 10.68 7.80
C PRO A 121 -5.31 9.82 8.69
N MET A 122 -5.62 8.55 8.88
CA MET A 122 -4.78 7.65 9.67
C MET A 122 -3.40 7.44 9.02
N MET A 123 -3.35 7.26 7.70
CA MET A 123 -2.09 7.15 6.95
C MET A 123 -1.28 8.45 6.99
N GLU A 124 -1.95 9.60 6.95
CA GLU A 124 -1.32 10.93 7.13
C GLU A 124 -0.65 11.03 8.51
N LEU A 125 -1.38 10.68 9.58
CA LEU A 125 -0.88 10.72 10.96
C LEU A 125 0.34 9.78 11.14
N MET A 126 0.27 8.59 10.55
CA MET A 126 1.37 7.62 10.51
C MET A 126 2.58 8.09 9.68
N GLY A 127 2.47 9.17 8.92
CA GLY A 127 3.61 9.74 8.18
C GLY A 127 3.82 9.15 6.78
N TRP A 128 2.81 8.52 6.18
CA TRP A 128 2.92 7.93 4.83
C TRP A 128 2.73 8.92 3.68
N SER A 129 2.62 10.22 3.93
CA SER A 129 2.33 11.23 2.91
C SER A 129 3.38 11.37 1.81
N TRP A 130 4.57 10.80 2.00
CA TRP A 130 5.66 10.72 1.02
C TRP A 130 5.55 9.52 0.07
N ASN A 131 4.70 8.54 0.37
CA ASN A 131 4.49 7.37 -0.47
C ASN A 131 3.58 7.73 -1.65
N PHE A 132 4.14 7.80 -2.87
CA PHE A 132 3.35 8.19 -4.05
C PHE A 132 2.31 7.15 -4.48
N GLY A 133 2.34 5.92 -3.95
CA GLY A 133 1.25 4.96 -4.09
C GLY A 133 -0.05 5.40 -3.40
N LEU A 134 0.06 6.27 -2.39
CA LEU A 134 -1.07 6.82 -1.62
C LEU A 134 -1.33 8.31 -1.90
N MET A 135 -0.48 8.97 -2.70
CA MET A 135 -0.64 10.38 -3.04
C MET A 135 -1.81 10.59 -3.99
N SER A 136 -2.56 11.68 -3.77
CA SER A 136 -3.53 12.15 -4.74
C SER A 136 -2.90 12.43 -6.09
N TYR A 137 -3.67 12.18 -7.15
CA TYR A 137 -3.23 12.39 -8.51
C TYR A 137 -3.00 13.88 -8.77
N GLY A 138 -1.82 14.23 -9.29
CA GLY A 138 -1.43 15.62 -9.49
C GLY A 138 0.02 15.76 -9.91
N SER A 139 0.51 17.01 -9.98
CA SER A 139 1.89 17.32 -10.37
C SER A 139 2.92 16.65 -9.47
N ARG A 140 2.71 16.67 -8.15
CA ARG A 140 3.59 15.99 -7.17
C ARG A 140 3.69 14.49 -7.44
N TRP A 141 2.56 13.82 -7.63
CA TRP A 141 2.53 12.39 -7.97
C TRP A 141 3.23 12.10 -9.29
N LYS A 142 2.95 12.88 -10.35
CA LYS A 142 3.57 12.71 -11.67
C LYS A 142 5.08 12.84 -11.61
N MET A 143 5.60 13.81 -10.86
CA MET A 143 7.03 14.00 -10.63
C MET A 143 7.67 12.80 -9.95
N HIS A 144 7.11 12.31 -8.84
CA HIS A 144 7.61 11.12 -8.15
C HIS A 144 7.55 9.88 -9.05
N ARG A 145 6.42 9.66 -9.74
CA ARG A 145 6.23 8.53 -10.64
C ARG A 145 7.24 8.55 -11.80
N ALA A 146 7.48 9.71 -12.41
CA ALA A 146 8.44 9.85 -13.50
C ALA A 146 9.87 9.54 -13.05
N MET A 147 10.30 10.10 -11.91
CA MET A 147 11.63 9.83 -11.34
C MET A 147 11.82 8.34 -11.03
N PHE A 148 10.85 7.74 -10.34
CA PHE A 148 10.90 6.33 -9.97
C PHE A 148 10.93 5.44 -11.23
N HIS A 149 10.05 5.70 -12.20
CA HIS A 149 9.97 4.87 -13.41
C HIS A 149 11.25 4.92 -14.25
N ARG A 150 11.93 6.07 -14.33
CA ARG A 150 13.18 6.22 -15.09
C ARG A 150 14.26 5.21 -14.67
N GLN A 151 14.30 4.87 -13.38
CA GLN A 151 15.31 3.94 -12.84
C GLN A 151 14.89 2.47 -12.89
N PHE A 152 13.59 2.20 -12.99
CA PHE A 152 13.02 0.84 -12.97
C PHE A 152 12.31 0.44 -14.27
N GLN A 153 12.59 1.13 -15.38
CA GLN A 153 12.09 0.77 -16.71
C GLN A 153 12.80 -0.50 -17.24
N SER A 154 12.12 -1.25 -18.10
CA SER A 154 12.61 -2.54 -18.62
C SER A 154 13.98 -2.48 -19.29
N SER A 155 14.37 -1.33 -19.86
CA SER A 155 15.68 -1.11 -20.47
C SER A 155 16.82 -0.89 -19.47
N THR A 156 16.53 -0.61 -18.21
CA THR A 156 17.52 -0.24 -17.17
C THR A 156 17.61 -1.28 -16.05
N VAL A 157 16.56 -2.08 -15.82
CA VAL A 157 16.50 -3.05 -14.72
C VAL A 157 17.58 -4.14 -14.77
N SER A 158 18.20 -4.38 -15.93
CA SER A 158 19.28 -5.37 -16.07
C SER A 158 20.53 -5.03 -15.27
N VAL A 159 20.72 -3.76 -14.91
CA VAL A 159 21.81 -3.32 -14.02
C VAL A 159 21.71 -3.99 -12.64
N PHE A 160 20.52 -4.42 -12.22
CA PHE A 160 20.27 -5.04 -10.92
C PHE A 160 20.37 -6.58 -10.94
N TRP A 161 20.54 -7.20 -12.11
CA TRP A 161 20.64 -8.66 -12.25
C TRP A 161 21.77 -9.28 -11.40
N PRO A 162 22.99 -8.71 -11.33
CA PRO A 162 24.05 -9.28 -10.51
C PRO A 162 23.68 -9.33 -9.01
N THR A 163 23.01 -8.30 -8.50
CA THR A 163 22.51 -8.26 -7.13
C THR A 163 21.44 -9.31 -6.89
N GLN A 164 20.47 -9.43 -7.81
CA GLN A 164 19.41 -10.44 -7.73
C GLN A 164 19.98 -11.87 -7.73
N LEU A 165 20.97 -12.16 -8.57
CA LEU A 165 21.67 -13.46 -8.59
C LEU A 165 22.44 -13.71 -7.28
N LYS A 166 23.18 -12.71 -6.79
CA LYS A 166 23.93 -12.81 -5.52
C LYS A 166 22.98 -13.17 -4.37
N GLU A 167 21.86 -12.47 -4.26
CA GLU A 167 20.89 -12.70 -3.19
C GLU A 167 20.13 -14.03 -3.38
N ALA A 168 19.84 -14.45 -4.61
CA ALA A 168 19.27 -15.77 -4.89
C ALA A 168 20.21 -16.90 -4.43
N HIS A 169 21.52 -16.79 -4.70
CA HIS A 169 22.49 -17.77 -4.20
C HIS A 169 22.59 -17.79 -2.67
N LYS A 170 22.53 -16.62 -2.01
CA LYS A 170 22.46 -16.56 -0.54
C LYS A 170 21.20 -17.26 -0.03
N LEU A 171 20.05 -17.03 -0.66
CA LEU A 171 18.79 -17.69 -0.30
C LEU A 171 18.90 -19.21 -0.39
N LEU A 172 19.45 -19.75 -1.49
CA LEU A 172 19.65 -21.19 -1.66
C LEU A 172 20.51 -21.77 -0.53
N ARG A 173 21.61 -21.11 -0.16
CA ARG A 173 22.47 -21.54 0.96
C ARG A 173 21.71 -21.51 2.29
N ARG A 174 20.93 -20.46 2.56
CA ARG A 174 20.15 -20.33 3.80
C ARG A 174 19.10 -21.44 3.92
N ILE A 175 18.38 -21.74 2.84
CA ILE A 175 17.41 -22.84 2.78
C ILE A 175 18.11 -24.18 3.00
N LEU A 176 19.27 -24.41 2.36
CA LEU A 176 20.03 -25.65 2.51
C LEU A 176 20.49 -25.89 3.97
N HIS A 177 20.95 -24.83 4.65
CA HIS A 177 21.44 -24.94 6.02
C HIS A 177 20.33 -25.00 7.07
N ASN A 178 19.24 -24.25 6.90
CA ASN A 178 18.12 -24.22 7.84
C ASN A 178 16.77 -24.12 7.13
N PRO A 179 16.24 -25.22 6.58
CA PRO A 179 15.00 -25.19 5.80
C PRO A 179 13.75 -24.87 6.64
N LYS A 180 13.80 -25.04 7.96
CA LYS A 180 12.68 -24.78 8.87
C LYS A 180 12.34 -23.29 8.99
N ASP A 181 13.27 -22.41 8.62
CA ASP A 181 13.15 -20.96 8.75
C ASP A 181 12.86 -20.27 7.41
N LEU A 182 12.21 -20.99 6.48
CA LEU A 182 11.95 -20.54 5.11
C LEU A 182 11.34 -19.14 5.02
N ALA A 183 10.34 -18.83 5.84
CA ALA A 183 9.64 -17.54 5.78
C ALA A 183 10.60 -16.36 6.03
N ASN A 184 11.49 -16.48 7.01
CA ASN A 184 12.50 -15.47 7.28
C ASN A 184 13.50 -15.40 6.14
N HIS A 185 13.98 -16.54 5.61
CA HIS A 185 14.91 -16.54 4.48
C HIS A 185 14.38 -15.77 3.27
N LEU A 186 13.09 -15.94 2.93
CA LEU A 186 12.44 -15.23 1.83
C LEU A 186 12.33 -13.71 2.11
N ARG A 187 12.03 -13.32 3.35
CA ARG A 187 12.03 -11.90 3.77
C ARG A 187 13.42 -11.28 3.67
N PHE A 188 14.44 -11.94 4.22
CA PHE A 188 15.82 -11.47 4.16
C PHE A 188 16.34 -11.38 2.72
N ASN A 189 15.98 -12.32 1.84
CA ASN A 189 16.32 -12.25 0.43
C ASN A 189 15.70 -11.00 -0.23
N SER A 190 14.41 -10.77 -0.01
CA SER A 190 13.68 -9.61 -0.56
C SER A 190 14.26 -8.28 -0.05
N ALA A 191 14.56 -8.21 1.25
CA ALA A 191 15.19 -7.05 1.87
C ALA A 191 16.61 -6.82 1.35
N GLY A 192 17.42 -7.87 1.21
CA GLY A 192 18.80 -7.77 0.72
C GLY A 192 18.87 -7.25 -0.71
N ILE A 193 17.96 -7.72 -1.58
CA ILE A 193 17.85 -7.22 -2.96
C ILE A 193 17.54 -5.73 -2.93
N ILE A 194 16.48 -5.31 -2.23
CA ILE A 194 16.05 -3.92 -2.34
C ILE A 194 16.97 -2.94 -1.63
N MET A 195 17.58 -3.32 -0.50
CA MET A 195 18.51 -2.46 0.23
C MET A 195 19.77 -2.20 -0.61
N ASN A 196 20.23 -3.21 -1.35
CA ASN A 196 21.32 -3.05 -2.28
C ASN A 196 20.90 -2.25 -3.52
N VAL A 197 19.76 -2.56 -4.14
CA VAL A 197 19.27 -1.85 -5.34
C VAL A 197 18.95 -0.38 -5.05
N ALA A 198 18.24 -0.10 -3.96
CA ALA A 198 17.77 1.24 -3.62
C ALA A 198 18.88 2.11 -3.00
N TYR A 199 19.73 1.51 -2.16
CA TYR A 199 20.68 2.25 -1.32
C TYR A 199 22.14 1.76 -1.43
N GLY A 200 22.41 0.63 -2.06
CA GLY A 200 23.76 0.05 -2.10
C GLY A 200 24.21 -0.47 -0.73
N ILE A 201 23.26 -0.75 0.17
CA ILE A 201 23.51 -1.26 1.51
C ILE A 201 23.43 -2.78 1.49
N GLU A 202 24.44 -3.44 2.04
CA GLU A 202 24.36 -4.87 2.36
C GLU A 202 23.78 -5.03 3.78
N ILE A 203 22.70 -5.79 3.90
CA ILE A 203 22.08 -6.11 5.18
C ILE A 203 22.79 -7.28 5.86
N GLU A 204 22.66 -7.35 7.18
CA GLU A 204 23.14 -8.48 7.96
C GLU A 204 22.31 -9.75 7.70
N ASP A 205 22.94 -10.91 7.92
CA ASP A 205 22.31 -12.22 7.66
C ASP A 205 21.21 -12.58 8.67
N LYS A 206 21.11 -11.86 9.79
CA LYS A 206 20.09 -12.01 10.84
C LYS A 206 19.91 -10.70 11.61
N ASP A 207 18.76 -10.55 12.24
CA ASP A 207 18.45 -9.44 13.17
C ASP A 207 18.77 -8.03 12.63
N ASP A 208 18.61 -7.83 11.31
CA ASP A 208 18.92 -6.56 10.67
C ASP A 208 17.91 -5.48 11.08
N HIS A 209 18.44 -4.34 11.52
CA HIS A 209 17.65 -3.20 11.98
C HIS A 209 16.70 -2.67 10.91
N TYR A 210 17.14 -2.60 9.65
CA TYR A 210 16.30 -2.11 8.57
C TYR A 210 15.08 -3.00 8.41
N ILE A 211 15.25 -4.33 8.39
CA ILE A 211 14.13 -5.28 8.24
C ILE A 211 13.09 -5.06 9.35
N THR A 212 13.54 -4.99 10.61
CA THR A 212 12.65 -4.78 11.76
C THR A 212 11.85 -3.48 11.66
N VAL A 213 12.51 -2.41 11.19
CA VAL A 213 11.87 -1.10 10.96
C VAL A 213 10.81 -1.19 9.85
N ALA A 214 11.12 -1.86 8.73
CA ALA A 214 10.17 -2.04 7.64
C ALA A 214 8.97 -2.91 8.04
N GLU A 215 9.19 -4.03 8.74
CA GLU A 215 8.13 -4.89 9.24
C GLU A 215 7.16 -4.10 10.13
N THR A 216 7.68 -3.30 11.07
CA THR A 216 6.85 -2.49 11.97
C THR A 216 6.06 -1.42 11.22
N ALA A 217 6.67 -0.77 10.22
CA ALA A 217 6.00 0.24 9.41
C ALA A 217 4.89 -0.37 8.54
N LEU A 218 5.18 -1.47 7.84
CA LEU A 218 4.27 -2.14 6.92
C LEU A 218 3.13 -2.88 7.63
N ASP A 219 3.37 -3.46 8.81
CA ASP A 219 2.31 -4.02 9.67
C ASP A 219 1.30 -2.94 10.09
N GLY A 220 1.80 -1.76 10.49
CA GLY A 220 0.95 -0.62 10.79
C GLY A 220 0.11 -0.19 9.58
N MET A 221 0.72 -0.15 8.39
CA MET A 221 0.03 0.17 7.13
C MET A 221 -1.06 -0.87 6.81
N ALA A 222 -0.76 -2.16 6.89
CA ALA A 222 -1.73 -3.23 6.63
C ALA A 222 -2.95 -3.12 7.56
N LYS A 223 -2.73 -2.86 8.85
CA LYS A 223 -3.81 -2.65 9.84
C LYS A 223 -4.65 -1.40 9.56
N ALA A 224 -4.03 -0.33 9.07
CA ALA A 224 -4.72 0.92 8.74
C ALA A 224 -5.43 0.91 7.38
N ALA A 225 -5.02 0.05 6.45
CA ALA A 225 -5.64 -0.05 5.12
C ALA A 225 -7.03 -0.71 5.15
N ASN A 226 -7.35 -1.47 6.19
CA ASN A 226 -8.64 -2.14 6.35
C ASN A 226 -9.79 -1.12 6.49
N PRO A 227 -10.79 -1.11 5.59
CA PRO A 227 -11.90 -0.16 5.66
C PRO A 227 -12.64 -0.22 7.00
N GLY A 228 -12.77 0.94 7.65
CA GLY A 228 -13.46 1.07 8.95
C GLY A 228 -12.63 0.69 10.17
N ALA A 229 -11.34 0.32 10.01
CA ALA A 229 -10.45 0.02 11.14
C ALA A 229 -10.24 1.23 12.07
N PHE A 230 -10.26 2.45 11.53
CA PHE A 230 -10.09 3.68 12.28
C PHE A 230 -11.18 4.71 11.96
N LEU A 231 -11.90 5.16 13.00
CA LEU A 231 -12.95 6.17 12.86
C LEU A 231 -12.42 7.50 12.31
N VAL A 232 -11.13 7.81 12.49
CA VAL A 232 -10.51 9.03 11.95
C VAL A 232 -10.57 9.09 10.42
N ASP A 233 -10.61 7.94 9.74
CA ASP A 233 -10.75 7.90 8.28
C ASP A 233 -12.18 8.17 7.82
N ILE A 234 -13.16 7.94 8.70
CA ILE A 234 -14.56 8.27 8.44
C ILE A 234 -14.85 9.72 8.85
N PHE A 235 -14.28 10.15 9.97
CA PHE A 235 -14.42 11.47 10.56
C PHE A 235 -13.05 12.16 10.67
N PRO A 236 -12.56 12.80 9.60
CA PRO A 236 -11.24 13.43 9.60
C PRO A 236 -11.02 14.46 10.71
N ILE A 237 -12.08 15.08 11.23
CA ILE A 237 -12.01 16.02 12.35
C ILE A 237 -11.41 15.39 13.62
N LEU A 238 -11.52 14.06 13.77
CA LEU A 238 -10.94 13.34 14.90
C LEU A 238 -9.42 13.44 14.93
N LYS A 239 -8.74 13.76 13.81
CA LYS A 239 -7.27 13.89 13.77
C LYS A 239 -6.72 14.97 14.70
N TYR A 240 -7.56 15.91 15.13
CA TYR A 240 -7.20 16.98 16.06
C TYR A 240 -7.50 16.64 17.52
N VAL A 241 -8.11 15.48 17.80
CA VAL A 241 -8.41 15.01 19.16
C VAL A 241 -7.11 14.63 19.85
N PRO A 242 -6.78 15.22 21.02
CA PRO A 242 -5.58 14.87 21.77
C PRO A 242 -5.56 13.40 22.21
N SER A 243 -4.35 12.83 22.27
CA SER A 243 -4.13 11.40 22.58
C SER A 243 -4.55 10.96 23.98
N TRP A 244 -4.84 11.89 24.90
CA TRP A 244 -5.31 11.63 26.26
C TRP A 244 -6.83 11.48 26.37
N ILE A 245 -7.59 11.82 25.33
CA ILE A 245 -9.05 11.69 25.33
C ILE A 245 -9.43 10.20 25.19
N PRO A 246 -10.40 9.68 25.97
CA PRO A 246 -10.88 8.31 25.82
C PRO A 246 -11.33 8.02 24.38
N GLY A 247 -10.84 6.91 23.80
CA GLY A 247 -11.11 6.55 22.40
C GLY A 247 -10.13 7.14 21.38
N ALA A 248 -9.21 8.02 21.79
CA ALA A 248 -8.16 8.59 20.93
C ALA A 248 -6.89 7.71 20.83
N ASP A 249 -7.00 6.40 21.09
CA ASP A 249 -5.88 5.46 21.08
C ASP A 249 -5.20 5.37 19.71
N PHE A 250 -5.93 5.69 18.64
CA PHE A 250 -5.40 5.77 17.28
C PHE A 250 -4.26 6.81 17.17
N GLN A 251 -4.28 7.91 17.93
CA GLN A 251 -3.19 8.89 17.95
C GLN A 251 -1.90 8.28 18.47
N ARG A 252 -1.98 7.44 19.53
CA ARG A 252 -0.80 6.78 20.11
C ARG A 252 -0.27 5.70 19.18
N LYS A 253 -1.17 4.93 18.55
CA LYS A 253 -0.81 3.95 17.50
C LYS A 253 -0.14 4.64 16.30
N ALA A 254 -0.72 5.73 15.80
CA ALA A 254 -0.15 6.50 14.71
C ALA A 254 1.23 7.07 15.06
N ALA A 255 1.39 7.64 16.26
CA ALA A 255 2.69 8.16 16.72
C ALA A 255 3.75 7.07 16.88
N PHE A 256 3.35 5.86 17.32
CA PHE A 256 4.24 4.71 17.39
C PHE A 256 4.72 4.29 15.99
N TRP A 257 3.79 4.01 15.07
CA TRP A 257 4.13 3.60 13.70
C TRP A 257 4.87 4.69 12.91
N ARG A 258 4.55 5.96 13.17
CA ARG A 258 5.22 7.10 12.52
C ARG A 258 6.72 7.09 12.68
N LYS A 259 7.23 6.66 13.84
CA LYS A 259 8.67 6.54 14.06
C LYS A 259 9.29 5.59 13.03
N SER A 260 8.76 4.37 12.94
CA SER A 260 9.22 3.36 11.98
C SER A 260 9.03 3.79 10.54
N VAL A 261 7.91 4.46 10.18
CA VAL A 261 7.67 4.94 8.81
C VAL A 261 8.69 6.00 8.38
N LEU A 262 9.00 6.96 9.26
CA LEU A 262 10.00 7.99 8.97
C LEU A 262 11.40 7.42 8.96
N GLU A 263 11.72 6.53 9.91
CA GLU A 263 13.01 5.85 9.98
C GLU A 263 13.26 4.98 8.74
N MET A 264 12.25 4.23 8.28
CA MET A 264 12.30 3.43 7.07
C MET A 264 12.67 4.28 5.85
N ARG A 265 12.13 5.50 5.76
CA ARG A 265 12.41 6.43 4.66
C ARG A 265 13.77 7.12 4.80
N ASP A 266 14.06 7.63 5.99
CA ASP A 266 15.14 8.58 6.23
C ASP A 266 16.48 7.89 6.55
N ALA A 267 16.49 6.84 7.38
CA ALA A 267 17.75 6.25 7.87
C ALA A 267 18.63 5.62 6.77
N PRO A 268 18.11 4.77 5.85
CA PRO A 268 18.94 4.26 4.77
C PRO A 268 19.45 5.38 3.85
N PHE A 269 18.60 6.38 3.58
CA PHE A 269 18.96 7.50 2.71
C PHE A 269 20.08 8.37 3.31
N GLU A 270 20.01 8.63 4.62
CA GLU A 270 21.07 9.32 5.35
C GLU A 270 22.39 8.55 5.33
N THR A 271 22.34 7.22 5.49
CA THR A 271 23.51 6.35 5.40
C THR A 271 24.20 6.48 4.04
N VAL A 272 23.44 6.41 2.94
CA VAL A 272 23.99 6.59 1.58
C VAL A 272 24.54 7.98 1.37
N THR A 273 23.82 9.00 1.82
CA THR A 273 24.26 10.41 1.68
C THR A 273 25.58 10.65 2.42
N LYS A 274 25.74 10.08 3.62
CA LYS A 274 26.99 10.14 4.40
C LYS A 274 28.10 9.38 3.70
N ALA A 275 27.89 8.12 3.32
CA ALA A 275 28.90 7.29 2.64
C ALA A 275 29.42 7.96 1.36
N ARG A 276 28.51 8.59 0.59
CA ARG A 276 28.85 9.35 -0.61
C ARG A 276 29.76 10.54 -0.33
N LYS A 277 29.50 11.33 0.71
CA LYS A 277 30.36 12.46 1.12
C LYS A 277 31.78 12.01 1.47
N PHE A 278 31.96 10.77 1.93
CA PHE A 278 33.26 10.18 2.23
C PHE A 278 33.90 9.42 1.05
N GLY A 279 33.26 9.40 -0.12
CA GLY A 279 33.77 8.72 -1.32
C GLY A 279 33.60 7.18 -1.33
N ILE A 280 32.76 6.63 -0.44
CA ILE A 280 32.56 5.18 -0.25
C ILE A 280 31.22 4.74 -0.89
N SER A 281 30.86 5.30 -2.05
CA SER A 281 29.53 5.08 -2.63
C SER A 281 29.50 3.82 -3.50
N THR A 282 28.69 2.83 -3.11
CA THR A 282 28.21 1.76 -3.99
C THR A 282 27.17 2.32 -4.96
N SER A 283 27.12 1.84 -6.20
CA SER A 283 26.07 2.23 -7.16
C SER A 283 24.70 1.68 -6.74
N SER A 284 23.69 2.54 -6.76
CA SER A 284 22.31 2.27 -6.34
C SER A 284 21.37 3.34 -6.88
N PHE A 285 20.05 3.13 -6.77
CA PHE A 285 19.04 4.14 -7.12
C PHE A 285 19.34 5.49 -6.47
N ALA A 286 19.51 5.52 -5.14
CA ALA A 286 19.71 6.76 -4.40
C ALA A 286 21.06 7.39 -4.72
N SER A 287 22.15 6.62 -4.76
CA SER A 287 23.48 7.17 -5.05
C SER A 287 23.56 7.75 -6.46
N ASN A 288 22.96 7.10 -7.45
CA ASN A 288 23.01 7.54 -8.84
C ASN A 288 22.20 8.83 -9.03
N LEU A 289 21.01 8.93 -8.43
CA LEU A 289 20.21 10.15 -8.48
C LEU A 289 20.85 11.31 -7.69
N LEU A 290 21.51 11.03 -6.56
CA LEU A 290 22.30 12.03 -5.84
C LEU A 290 23.48 12.54 -6.70
N ALA A 291 24.13 11.65 -7.47
CA ALA A 291 25.18 12.05 -8.41
C ALA A 291 24.67 12.98 -9.50
N ASP A 292 23.55 12.60 -10.13
CA ASP A 292 22.92 13.43 -11.15
C ASP A 292 22.56 14.81 -10.58
N LEU A 293 22.00 14.85 -9.36
CA LEU A 293 21.61 16.09 -8.69
C LEU A 293 22.80 17.00 -8.39
N GLU A 294 23.94 16.44 -7.98
CA GLU A 294 25.20 17.17 -7.74
C GLU A 294 25.77 17.81 -9.00
N LEU A 295 25.44 17.31 -10.19
CA LEU A 295 25.87 17.87 -11.48
C LEU A 295 24.94 19.00 -11.98
N ARG A 296 23.73 19.13 -11.42
CA ARG A 296 22.79 20.19 -11.79
C ARG A 296 23.19 21.52 -11.18
N ARG A 297 23.60 22.47 -12.03
CA ARG A 297 23.98 23.85 -11.64
C ARG A 297 22.88 24.87 -11.89
N ASP A 298 21.80 24.45 -12.53
CA ASP A 298 20.66 25.26 -12.97
C ASP A 298 19.54 25.39 -11.92
N LEU A 299 19.62 24.62 -10.83
CA LEU A 299 18.59 24.60 -9.79
C LEU A 299 18.88 25.64 -8.70
N ASP A 300 17.85 26.38 -8.30
CA ASP A 300 17.88 27.17 -7.07
C ASP A 300 17.78 26.26 -5.82
N GLU A 301 18.00 26.85 -4.64
CA GLU A 301 18.00 26.11 -3.37
C GLU A 301 16.66 25.41 -3.07
N VAL A 302 15.55 26.02 -3.46
CA VAL A 302 14.20 25.49 -3.22
C VAL A 302 13.92 24.29 -4.13
N ALA A 303 14.29 24.39 -5.41
CA ALA A 303 14.17 23.32 -6.38
C ALA A 303 15.08 22.14 -6.01
N LEU A 304 16.32 22.43 -5.58
CA LEU A 304 17.27 21.43 -5.11
C LEU A 304 16.72 20.64 -3.92
N SER A 305 16.13 21.33 -2.93
CA SER A 305 15.53 20.71 -1.75
C SER A 305 14.36 19.78 -2.12
N LYS A 306 13.49 20.21 -3.06
CA LYS A 306 12.37 19.40 -3.55
C LYS A 306 12.82 18.16 -4.32
N GLU A 307 13.84 18.28 -5.16
CA GLU A 307 14.42 17.14 -5.87
C GLU A 307 15.02 16.14 -4.87
N LEU A 308 15.77 16.62 -3.88
CA LEU A 308 16.33 15.78 -2.82
C LEU A 308 15.25 15.04 -2.02
N GLU A 309 14.16 15.73 -1.64
CA GLU A 309 13.01 15.11 -0.99
C GLU A 309 12.37 14.03 -1.89
N THR A 310 12.24 14.31 -3.19
CA THR A 310 11.65 13.38 -4.16
C THR A 310 12.48 12.13 -4.33
N ILE A 311 13.82 12.25 -4.42
CA ILE A 311 14.74 11.11 -4.47
C ILE A 311 14.58 10.26 -3.21
N ARG A 312 14.57 10.90 -2.03
CA ARG A 312 14.40 10.22 -0.75
C ARG A 312 13.08 9.46 -0.67
N ASN A 313 11.98 10.12 -1.04
CA ASN A 313 10.65 9.53 -1.05
C ASN A 313 10.57 8.33 -2.01
N CYS A 314 11.18 8.44 -3.20
CA CYS A 314 11.21 7.36 -4.19
C CYS A 314 12.04 6.16 -3.72
N ALA A 315 13.21 6.40 -3.11
CA ALA A 315 14.02 5.34 -2.53
C ALA A 315 13.28 4.63 -1.38
N GLY A 316 12.63 5.41 -0.50
CA GLY A 316 11.79 4.86 0.58
C GLY A 316 10.61 4.05 0.05
N LEU A 317 10.04 4.41 -1.11
CA LEU A 317 8.99 3.61 -1.73
C LEU A 317 9.52 2.29 -2.28
N ALA A 318 10.68 2.31 -2.94
CA ALA A 318 11.33 1.08 -3.38
C ALA A 318 11.48 0.13 -2.19
N TYR A 319 11.93 0.67 -1.05
CA TYR A 319 12.08 -0.11 0.18
C TYR A 319 10.77 -0.69 0.70
N ALA A 320 9.66 0.06 0.67
CA ALA A 320 8.35 -0.45 1.06
C ALA A 320 7.86 -1.65 0.22
N GLY A 321 8.49 -1.93 -0.93
CA GLY A 321 8.19 -3.06 -1.80
C GLY A 321 8.75 -4.41 -1.36
N THR A 322 9.56 -4.49 -0.29
CA THR A 322 10.15 -5.75 0.21
C THR A 322 9.12 -6.85 0.45
N GLU A 323 8.07 -6.54 1.20
CA GLU A 323 7.10 -7.53 1.68
C GLU A 323 6.30 -8.16 0.52
N SER A 324 6.09 -7.40 -0.55
CA SER A 324 5.38 -7.90 -1.75
C SER A 324 6.19 -8.99 -2.47
N ILE A 325 7.51 -8.85 -2.51
CA ILE A 325 8.41 -9.86 -3.10
C ILE A 325 8.41 -11.11 -2.22
N ALA A 326 8.55 -10.93 -0.90
CA ALA A 326 8.54 -12.04 0.06
C ALA A 326 7.21 -12.83 0.02
N SER A 327 6.08 -12.13 -0.11
CA SER A 327 4.75 -12.73 -0.24
C SER A 327 4.59 -13.52 -1.54
N SER A 328 5.12 -13.01 -2.66
CA SER A 328 5.10 -13.71 -3.96
C SER A 328 5.94 -14.98 -3.91
N LEU A 329 7.15 -14.91 -3.32
CA LEU A 329 8.02 -16.07 -3.13
C LEU A 329 7.39 -17.10 -2.20
N SER A 330 6.73 -16.66 -1.12
CA SER A 330 6.02 -17.55 -0.20
C SER A 330 4.87 -18.28 -0.92
N SER A 331 4.16 -17.57 -1.81
CA SER A 331 3.12 -18.15 -2.65
C SER A 331 3.68 -19.17 -3.64
N PHE A 332 4.83 -18.89 -4.25
CA PHE A 332 5.55 -19.85 -5.09
C PHE A 332 5.94 -21.11 -4.31
N MET A 333 6.55 -20.97 -3.13
CA MET A 333 6.94 -22.11 -2.31
C MET A 333 5.72 -22.95 -1.91
N LEU A 334 4.62 -22.31 -1.54
CA LEU A 334 3.36 -23.00 -1.23
C LEU A 334 2.82 -23.76 -2.47
N ALA A 335 2.82 -23.12 -3.64
CA ALA A 335 2.36 -23.77 -4.87
C ALA A 335 3.22 -25.01 -5.21
N MET A 336 4.55 -24.91 -5.11
CA MET A 336 5.43 -26.06 -5.39
C MET A 336 5.24 -27.21 -4.39
N MET A 337 4.89 -26.92 -3.13
CA MET A 337 4.56 -27.96 -2.14
C MET A 337 3.20 -28.63 -2.40
N LEU A 338 2.23 -27.89 -2.93
CA LEU A 338 0.89 -28.41 -3.23
C LEU A 338 0.82 -29.15 -4.57
N TYR A 339 1.66 -28.77 -5.53
CA TYR A 339 1.67 -29.28 -6.91
C TYR A 339 3.08 -29.78 -7.29
N PRO A 340 3.56 -30.88 -6.67
CA PRO A 340 4.92 -31.40 -6.90
C PRO A 340 5.18 -31.79 -8.36
N GLU A 341 4.15 -32.16 -9.12
CA GLU A 341 4.24 -32.45 -10.56
C GLU A 341 4.61 -31.22 -11.40
N VAL A 342 4.14 -30.03 -10.99
CA VAL A 342 4.51 -28.75 -11.63
C VAL A 342 5.97 -28.43 -11.32
N GLN A 343 6.39 -28.63 -10.07
CA GLN A 343 7.77 -28.45 -9.65
C GLN A 343 8.72 -29.37 -10.43
N GLU A 344 8.37 -30.65 -10.55
CA GLU A 344 9.18 -31.64 -11.28
C GLU A 344 9.29 -31.29 -12.77
N LYS A 345 8.19 -30.86 -13.40
CA LYS A 345 8.22 -30.43 -14.80
C LYS A 345 9.06 -29.16 -15.00
N ALA A 346 9.01 -28.21 -14.07
CA ALA A 346 9.88 -27.02 -14.10
C ALA A 346 11.36 -27.39 -13.93
N ARG A 347 11.66 -28.36 -13.06
CA ARG A 347 13.00 -28.92 -12.89
C ARG A 347 13.51 -29.60 -14.17
N GLN A 348 12.68 -30.36 -14.86
CA GLN A 348 13.03 -30.98 -16.15
C GLN A 348 13.37 -29.96 -17.24
N GLU A 349 12.63 -28.84 -17.31
CA GLU A 349 12.97 -27.75 -18.23
C GLU A 349 14.33 -27.13 -17.88
N LEU A 350 14.61 -26.87 -16.58
CA LEU A 350 15.92 -26.38 -16.14
C LEU A 350 17.05 -27.34 -16.52
N ASP A 351 16.91 -28.62 -16.20
CA ASP A 351 17.94 -29.63 -16.49
C ASP A 351 18.23 -29.73 -18.00
N ALA A 352 17.21 -29.57 -18.85
CA ALA A 352 17.34 -29.67 -20.30
C ALA A 352 17.99 -28.42 -20.93
N VAL A 353 17.70 -27.23 -20.41
CA VAL A 353 18.14 -25.94 -20.99
C VAL A 353 19.46 -25.47 -20.39
N VAL A 354 19.59 -25.57 -19.06
CA VAL A 354 20.74 -25.06 -18.30
C VAL A 354 21.79 -26.13 -18.08
N GLY A 355 21.37 -27.40 -17.96
CA GLY A 355 22.23 -28.51 -17.59
C GLY A 355 22.48 -28.60 -16.08
N LEU A 356 23.42 -29.45 -15.68
CA LEU A 356 23.74 -29.75 -14.27
C LEU A 356 25.05 -29.12 -13.78
N GLU A 357 25.79 -28.44 -14.66
CA GLU A 357 27.14 -27.93 -14.36
C GLU A 357 27.13 -26.52 -13.75
N ARG A 358 26.01 -25.78 -13.88
CA ARG A 358 25.87 -24.41 -13.37
C ARG A 358 24.46 -24.13 -12.85
N LEU A 359 24.34 -23.04 -12.09
CA LEU A 359 23.06 -22.48 -11.70
C LEU A 359 22.48 -21.60 -12.84
N PRO A 360 21.14 -21.46 -12.92
CA PRO A 360 20.50 -20.60 -13.92
C PRO A 360 20.84 -19.13 -13.70
N ASP A 361 20.89 -18.37 -14.79
CA ASP A 361 21.04 -16.91 -14.76
C ASP A 361 20.07 -16.20 -15.74
N PHE A 362 20.15 -14.88 -15.82
CA PHE A 362 19.22 -14.08 -16.63
C PHE A 362 19.35 -14.30 -18.14
N SER A 363 20.46 -14.86 -18.63
CA SER A 363 20.62 -15.22 -20.05
C SER A 363 19.71 -16.37 -20.48
N ASP A 364 19.33 -17.24 -19.54
CA ASP A 364 18.44 -18.38 -19.78
C ASP A 364 16.96 -17.99 -19.87
N ARG A 365 16.59 -16.78 -19.43
CA ARG A 365 15.18 -16.39 -19.27
C ARG A 365 14.36 -16.53 -20.56
N GLY A 366 14.96 -16.21 -21.72
CA GLY A 366 14.29 -16.31 -23.02
C GLY A 366 14.02 -17.75 -23.48
N THR A 367 14.64 -18.74 -22.84
CA THR A 367 14.58 -20.17 -23.21
C THR A 367 13.91 -21.03 -22.15
N LEU A 368 13.26 -20.43 -21.14
CA LEU A 368 12.57 -21.13 -20.04
C LEU A 368 11.06 -20.82 -20.02
N PRO A 369 10.31 -21.15 -21.09
CA PRO A 369 8.90 -20.75 -21.22
C PRO A 369 7.99 -21.38 -20.17
N TYR A 370 8.26 -22.61 -19.70
CA TYR A 370 7.43 -23.24 -18.68
C TYR A 370 7.65 -22.60 -17.30
N ILE A 371 8.89 -22.28 -16.93
CA ILE A 371 9.17 -21.51 -15.71
C ILE A 371 8.53 -20.12 -15.78
N ASP A 372 8.61 -19.44 -16.92
CA ASP A 372 7.92 -18.17 -17.13
C ASP A 372 6.40 -18.30 -16.93
N ALA A 373 5.81 -19.42 -17.35
CA ALA A 373 4.40 -19.72 -17.10
C ALA A 373 4.13 -20.00 -15.61
N VAL A 374 5.00 -20.73 -14.90
CA VAL A 374 4.89 -20.94 -13.45
C VAL A 374 4.93 -19.61 -12.70
N VAL A 375 5.85 -18.70 -13.04
CA VAL A 375 5.95 -17.38 -12.42
C VAL A 375 4.66 -16.57 -12.64
N LYS A 376 4.12 -16.56 -13.87
CA LYS A 376 2.84 -15.90 -14.17
C LYS A 376 1.68 -16.53 -13.39
N GLU A 377 1.67 -17.85 -13.27
CA GLU A 377 0.62 -18.58 -12.56
C GLU A 377 0.64 -18.33 -11.06
N VAL A 378 1.82 -18.13 -10.44
CA VAL A 378 1.91 -17.70 -9.04
C VAL A 378 1.20 -16.37 -8.83
N PHE A 379 1.44 -15.38 -9.70
CA PHE A 379 0.78 -14.07 -9.62
C PHE A 379 -0.73 -14.16 -9.86
N ARG A 380 -1.19 -15.09 -10.72
CA ARG A 380 -2.61 -15.31 -11.02
C ARG A 380 -3.32 -16.08 -9.90
N TRP A 381 -2.68 -17.08 -9.32
CA TRP A 381 -3.27 -18.02 -8.37
C TRP A 381 -3.40 -17.43 -6.96
N ASN A 382 -2.37 -16.70 -6.50
CA ASN A 382 -2.39 -16.05 -5.18
C ASN A 382 -1.80 -14.63 -5.27
N PRO A 383 -2.56 -13.66 -5.83
CA PRO A 383 -2.09 -12.30 -5.97
C PRO A 383 -1.82 -11.64 -4.62
N VAL A 384 -0.67 -10.96 -4.49
CA VAL A 384 -0.25 -10.28 -3.25
C VAL A 384 -1.21 -9.18 -2.80
N ALA A 385 -1.79 -8.46 -3.75
CA ALA A 385 -2.72 -7.35 -3.51
C ALA A 385 -4.02 -7.61 -4.28
N PRO A 386 -4.88 -8.53 -3.83
CA PRO A 386 -6.04 -9.01 -4.59
C PRO A 386 -7.08 -7.93 -4.90
N LEU A 387 -7.17 -6.87 -4.09
CA LEU A 387 -8.05 -5.72 -4.34
C LEU A 387 -7.30 -4.48 -4.88
N GLY A 388 -6.01 -4.64 -5.16
CA GLY A 388 -5.10 -3.53 -5.47
C GLY A 388 -5.04 -2.48 -4.36
N LEU A 389 -4.54 -1.29 -4.71
CA LEU A 389 -4.67 -0.11 -3.85
C LEU A 389 -5.96 0.64 -4.21
N PRO A 390 -6.75 1.12 -3.23
CA PRO A 390 -7.98 1.86 -3.50
C PRO A 390 -7.75 3.10 -4.36
N HIS A 391 -8.51 3.22 -5.44
CA HIS A 391 -8.60 4.40 -6.28
C HIS A 391 -9.73 5.31 -5.80
N MET A 392 -9.80 6.54 -6.31
CA MET A 392 -10.87 7.48 -6.00
C MET A 392 -11.31 8.22 -7.28
N THR A 393 -12.61 8.39 -7.45
CA THR A 393 -13.16 9.21 -8.53
C THR A 393 -12.99 10.70 -8.23
N THR A 394 -12.55 11.49 -9.21
CA THR A 394 -12.41 12.96 -9.04
C THR A 394 -13.67 13.73 -9.42
N LYS A 395 -14.48 13.15 -10.29
CA LYS A 395 -15.72 13.72 -10.84
C LYS A 395 -16.78 12.64 -10.88
N ASP A 396 -18.02 13.11 -10.89
CA ASP A 396 -19.18 12.30 -11.17
C ASP A 396 -19.04 11.64 -12.54
N ASP A 397 -19.47 10.38 -12.63
CA ASP A 397 -19.45 9.60 -13.86
C ASP A 397 -20.77 8.86 -14.07
N GLU A 398 -21.01 8.49 -15.33
CA GLU A 398 -22.11 7.63 -15.74
C GLU A 398 -21.53 6.41 -16.46
N PHE A 399 -21.87 5.23 -15.97
CA PHE A 399 -21.33 3.98 -16.50
C PHE A 399 -22.40 2.89 -16.48
N LYS A 400 -22.67 2.30 -17.65
CA LYS A 400 -23.67 1.23 -17.85
C LYS A 400 -25.05 1.54 -17.25
N GLY A 401 -25.49 2.80 -17.37
CA GLY A 401 -26.79 3.24 -16.85
C GLY A 401 -26.80 3.52 -15.34
N TYR A 402 -25.65 3.46 -14.67
CA TYR A 402 -25.50 3.80 -13.27
C TYR A 402 -24.76 5.12 -13.09
N HIS A 403 -25.11 5.82 -12.02
CA HIS A 403 -24.39 7.00 -11.57
C HIS A 403 -23.30 6.62 -10.56
N ILE A 404 -22.07 7.06 -10.81
CA ILE A 404 -20.93 6.91 -9.90
C ILE A 404 -20.55 8.30 -9.37
N PRO A 405 -20.79 8.60 -8.08
CA PRO A 405 -20.48 9.91 -7.53
C PRO A 405 -18.97 10.21 -7.50
N ALA A 406 -18.59 11.49 -7.55
CA ALA A 406 -17.26 11.97 -7.22
C ALA A 406 -16.88 11.59 -5.77
N GLY A 407 -15.60 11.31 -5.53
CA GLY A 407 -15.09 10.87 -4.24
C GLY A 407 -15.48 9.43 -3.87
N THR A 408 -15.92 8.62 -4.84
CA THR A 408 -16.16 7.18 -4.66
C THR A 408 -14.83 6.45 -4.61
N LEU A 409 -14.62 5.64 -3.58
CA LEU A 409 -13.49 4.71 -3.50
C LEU A 409 -13.73 3.56 -4.47
N VAL A 410 -12.79 3.27 -5.35
CA VAL A 410 -12.92 2.23 -6.38
C VAL A 410 -11.87 1.16 -6.13
N LEU A 411 -12.32 -0.08 -5.90
CA LEU A 411 -11.48 -1.25 -5.68
C LEU A 411 -11.52 -2.12 -6.94
N GLY A 412 -10.35 -2.46 -7.47
CA GLY A 412 -10.23 -3.43 -8.57
C GLY A 412 -10.06 -4.82 -7.99
N ASN A 413 -11.10 -5.64 -8.02
CA ASN A 413 -11.00 -7.02 -7.56
C ASN A 413 -10.32 -7.87 -8.64
N SER A 414 -9.08 -8.27 -8.36
CA SER A 414 -8.23 -9.07 -9.24
C SER A 414 -8.15 -10.55 -8.85
N TRP A 415 -8.79 -10.93 -7.74
CA TRP A 415 -8.80 -12.30 -7.20
C TRP A 415 -9.76 -13.23 -7.94
#